data_AF-A0A8B7UVV1-F1
#
_entry.id   AF-A0A8B7UVV1-F1
#
_cell.length_a   1.000
_cell.length_b   1.000
_cell.length_c   1.000
_cell.angle_alpha   90.00
_cell.angle_beta   90.00
_cell.angle_gamma   90.00
#
_symmetry.space_group_name_H-M   'P 1'
#
loop_
_entity.id
_entity.type
_entity.pdbx_description
1 polymer ?
#
loop_
_entity_poly.entity_id
_entity_poly.type
_entity_poly.pdbx_seq_one_letter_code
_entity_poly.pdbx_strand_id
1 'polypeptide(L)'
;MAISISLQEAFDKLNPCPAGIIDQLSVIPNSNEPLKVTASVYIPAHGRLVCGREDGSIIIVPATQTAIVQLLRGEHMLRRGWPPHRTLRGHRNKVTCLLYPHQVSARYDQRYLISGGVDFSVIIWDIFSGEMKHIFCVHGGEITQLLVPPENCSVS
;
A
#
# COMPACT_ATOMS: atom_id res chain seq x y z
N MET A 1 -5.21 -24.62 32.58
CA MET A 1 -4.11 -24.29 31.65
C MET A 1 -4.62 -23.28 30.66
N ALA A 2 -4.04 -22.07 30.61
CA ALA A 2 -4.35 -21.11 29.56
C ALA A 2 -3.56 -21.52 28.31
N ILE A 3 -4.24 -21.86 27.23
CA ILE A 3 -3.62 -22.17 25.94
C ILE A 3 -3.30 -20.83 25.29
N SER A 4 -2.02 -20.46 25.24
CA SER A 4 -1.59 -19.31 24.42
C SER A 4 -1.62 -19.72 22.96
N ILE A 5 -2.55 -19.18 22.19
CA ILE A 5 -2.56 -19.28 20.73
C ILE A 5 -1.86 -18.04 20.15
N SER A 6 -1.12 -18.20 19.05
CA SER A 6 -0.60 -17.02 18.34
C SER A 6 -1.74 -16.24 17.69
N LEU A 7 -1.55 -14.92 17.48
CA LEU A 7 -2.51 -14.10 16.74
C LEU A 7 -2.76 -14.66 15.33
N GLN A 8 -1.72 -15.22 14.70
CA GLN A 8 -1.83 -15.86 13.40
C GLN A 8 -2.74 -17.09 13.46
N GLU A 9 -2.52 -18.01 14.40
CA GLU A 9 -3.39 -19.17 14.57
C GLU A 9 -4.84 -18.78 14.90
N ALA A 10 -5.05 -17.71 15.68
CA ALA A 10 -6.39 -17.21 15.98
C ALA A 10 -7.07 -16.68 14.71
N PHE A 11 -6.32 -15.96 13.88
CA PHE A 11 -6.78 -15.39 12.62
C PHE A 11 -7.09 -16.47 11.58
N ASP A 12 -6.23 -17.49 11.45
CA ASP A 12 -6.39 -18.61 10.53
C ASP A 12 -7.58 -19.52 10.90
N LYS A 13 -7.99 -19.51 12.18
CA LYS A 13 -9.17 -20.25 12.68
C LYS A 13 -10.50 -19.54 12.41
N LEU A 14 -10.49 -18.30 11.92
CA LEU A 14 -11.73 -17.57 11.61
C LEU A 14 -12.45 -18.22 10.42
N ASN A 15 -13.75 -18.49 10.59
CA ASN A 15 -14.61 -19.03 9.54
C ASN A 15 -15.80 -18.08 9.29
N PRO A 16 -15.94 -17.49 8.09
CA PRO A 16 -15.08 -17.66 6.92
C PRO A 16 -13.68 -17.06 7.10
N CYS A 17 -12.70 -17.57 6.36
CA CYS A 17 -11.33 -17.04 6.37
C CYS A 17 -11.36 -15.52 6.16
N PRO A 18 -10.60 -14.75 6.93
CA PRO A 18 -10.52 -13.31 6.74
C PRO A 18 -10.01 -13.02 5.34
N ALA A 19 -10.70 -12.15 4.62
CA ALA A 19 -10.28 -11.84 3.27
C ALA A 19 -9.22 -10.75 3.27
N GLY A 20 -8.11 -10.96 2.56
CA GLY A 20 -7.08 -9.96 2.39
C GLY A 20 -7.51 -8.87 1.41
N ILE A 21 -7.09 -7.64 1.71
CA ILE A 21 -7.57 -6.42 1.05
C ILE A 21 -7.19 -6.39 -0.44
N ILE A 22 -6.14 -7.10 -0.85
CA ILE A 22 -5.65 -7.12 -2.23
C ILE A 22 -5.49 -8.52 -2.82
N ASP A 23 -6.07 -9.56 -2.21
CA ASP A 23 -5.81 -10.97 -2.53
C ASP A 23 -6.12 -11.37 -3.99
N GLN A 24 -6.99 -10.61 -4.68
CA GLN A 24 -7.33 -10.88 -6.08
C GLN A 24 -6.54 -10.00 -7.06
N LEU A 25 -5.74 -9.04 -6.56
CA LEU A 25 -4.78 -8.24 -7.33
C LEU A 25 -3.34 -8.82 -7.27
N SER A 26 -3.15 -9.79 -6.38
CA SER A 26 -1.89 -10.46 -6.12
C SER A 26 -1.67 -11.72 -6.96
N VAL A 27 -2.56 -12.02 -7.90
CA VAL A 27 -2.48 -13.22 -8.76
C VAL A 27 -1.41 -13.03 -9.82
N ILE A 28 -0.30 -13.74 -9.67
CA ILE A 28 0.71 -13.90 -10.72
C ILE A 28 0.29 -15.12 -11.55
N PRO A 29 0.26 -15.06 -12.90
CA PRO A 29 0.10 -16.27 -13.70
C PRO A 29 1.25 -17.23 -13.36
N ASN A 30 0.88 -18.44 -12.92
CA ASN A 30 1.77 -19.56 -12.51
C ASN A 30 2.30 -19.54 -11.05
N SER A 31 1.82 -18.66 -10.17
CA SER A 31 2.08 -18.76 -8.72
C SER A 31 0.78 -18.97 -7.95
N ASN A 32 0.75 -19.96 -7.06
CA ASN A 32 -0.35 -20.14 -6.10
C ASN A 32 -0.26 -19.18 -4.90
N GLU A 33 0.87 -18.49 -4.72
CA GLU A 33 1.05 -17.54 -3.63
C GLU A 33 0.72 -16.10 -4.05
N PRO A 34 -0.07 -15.36 -3.24
CA PRO A 34 -0.34 -13.96 -3.50
C PRO A 34 0.92 -13.11 -3.31
N LEU A 35 1.16 -12.16 -4.23
CA LEU A 35 2.07 -11.03 -4.02
C LEU A 35 1.88 -10.38 -2.64
N LYS A 36 2.93 -10.46 -1.82
CA LYS A 36 2.92 -9.94 -0.46
C LYS A 36 2.89 -8.42 -0.45
N VAL A 37 2.06 -7.86 0.43
CA VAL A 37 2.11 -6.44 0.81
C VAL A 37 3.26 -6.25 1.78
N THR A 38 4.18 -5.35 1.45
CA THR A 38 5.40 -5.10 2.21
C THR A 38 5.40 -3.72 2.84
N ALA A 39 4.59 -2.79 2.32
CA ALA A 39 4.34 -1.49 2.92
C ALA A 39 2.87 -1.11 2.72
N SER A 40 2.27 -0.38 3.65
CA SER A 40 0.93 0.16 3.45
C SER A 40 0.75 1.51 4.14
N VAL A 41 -0.09 2.37 3.55
CA VAL A 41 -0.53 3.61 4.18
C VAL A 41 -2.01 3.85 3.87
N TYR A 42 -2.80 4.14 4.91
CA TYR A 42 -4.17 4.59 4.76
C TYR A 42 -4.21 6.12 4.73
N ILE A 43 -4.87 6.68 3.73
CA ILE A 43 -5.03 8.11 3.50
C ILE A 43 -6.51 8.46 3.71
N PRO A 44 -6.90 8.91 4.94
CA PRO A 44 -8.29 9.13 5.29
C PRO A 44 -8.95 10.24 4.47
N ALA A 45 -8.20 11.30 4.17
CA ALA A 45 -8.69 12.47 3.43
C ALA A 45 -9.27 12.10 2.04
N HIS A 46 -8.75 11.03 1.43
CA HIS A 46 -9.20 10.54 0.12
C HIS A 46 -9.94 9.20 0.20
N GLY A 47 -10.07 8.62 1.41
CA GLY A 47 -10.61 7.27 1.61
C GLY A 47 -9.84 6.19 0.85
N ARG A 48 -8.51 6.34 0.72
CA ARG A 48 -7.65 5.45 -0.08
C ARG A 48 -6.71 4.63 0.79
N LEU A 49 -6.54 3.36 0.44
CA LEU A 49 -5.46 2.53 0.94
C LEU A 49 -4.42 2.37 -0.17
N VAL A 50 -3.16 2.58 0.19
CA VAL A 50 -2.01 2.40 -0.69
C VAL A 50 -1.19 1.22 -0.16
N CYS A 51 -0.86 0.27 -1.03
CA CYS A 51 -0.13 -0.94 -0.70
C CYS A 51 1.09 -1.09 -1.62
N GLY A 52 2.29 -1.05 -1.07
CA GLY A 52 3.53 -1.42 -1.75
C GLY A 52 3.71 -2.93 -1.69
N ARG A 53 4.18 -3.53 -2.79
CA ARG A 53 4.30 -4.98 -2.94
C ARG A 53 5.74 -5.42 -3.13
N GLU A 54 5.95 -6.72 -2.95
CA GLU A 54 7.25 -7.38 -3.12
C GLU A 54 7.81 -7.32 -4.55
N ASP A 55 6.95 -7.21 -5.57
CA ASP A 55 7.35 -7.05 -6.97
C ASP A 55 7.72 -5.60 -7.37
N GLY A 56 7.72 -4.67 -6.42
CA GLY A 56 8.01 -3.25 -6.66
C GLY A 56 6.82 -2.41 -7.15
N SER A 57 5.66 -3.02 -7.34
CA SER A 57 4.47 -2.26 -7.70
C SER A 57 3.75 -1.71 -6.47
N ILE A 58 3.01 -0.61 -6.68
CA ILE A 58 2.18 0.01 -5.63
C ILE A 58 0.74 0.03 -6.11
N ILE A 59 -0.17 -0.44 -5.28
CA ILE A 59 -1.60 -0.49 -5.56
C ILE A 59 -2.32 0.55 -4.72
N ILE A 60 -3.19 1.34 -5.35
CA ILE A 60 -4.08 2.29 -4.68
C ILE A 60 -5.52 1.80 -4.88
N VAL A 61 -6.23 1.58 -3.78
CA VAL A 61 -7.63 1.13 -3.76
C VAL A 61 -8.49 2.03 -2.86
N PRO A 62 -9.79 2.19 -3.15
CA PRO A 62 -10.72 2.82 -2.23
C PRO A 62 -10.92 1.92 -0.99
N ALA A 63 -10.55 2.40 0.20
CA ALA A 63 -10.54 1.58 1.41
C ALA A 63 -11.94 1.12 1.83
N THR A 64 -12.93 2.01 1.76
CA THR A 64 -14.32 1.71 2.14
C THR A 64 -14.98 0.73 1.18
N GLN A 65 -14.75 0.91 -0.13
CA GLN A 65 -15.31 0.00 -1.13
C GLN A 65 -14.71 -1.40 -0.99
N THR A 66 -13.40 -1.50 -0.73
CA THR A 66 -12.76 -2.79 -0.49
C THR A 66 -13.25 -3.43 0.82
N ALA A 67 -13.38 -2.66 1.90
CA ALA A 67 -13.90 -3.18 3.17
C ALA A 67 -15.36 -3.66 3.04
N ILE A 68 -16.22 -2.92 2.33
CA ILE A 68 -17.61 -3.31 2.07
C ILE A 68 -17.68 -4.61 1.25
N VAL A 69 -16.91 -4.71 0.17
CA VAL A 69 -16.86 -5.93 -0.66
C VAL A 69 -16.42 -7.13 0.18
N GLN A 70 -15.43 -6.95 1.07
CA GLN A 70 -14.88 -8.06 1.85
C GLN A 70 -15.75 -8.46 3.06
N LEU A 71 -16.39 -7.49 3.73
CA LEU A 71 -17.18 -7.72 4.94
C LEU A 71 -18.63 -8.11 4.65
N LEU A 72 -19.22 -7.63 3.55
CA LEU A 72 -20.63 -7.88 3.20
C LEU A 72 -20.79 -9.03 2.20
N ARG A 73 -20.08 -10.15 2.41
CA ARG A 73 -20.13 -11.34 1.53
C ARG A 73 -21.57 -11.68 1.14
N GLY A 74 -21.89 -11.57 -0.15
CA GLY A 74 -23.22 -11.84 -0.71
C GLY A 74 -23.28 -11.70 -2.24
N GLU A 75 -24.45 -11.96 -2.83
CA GLU A 75 -24.72 -11.95 -4.30
C GLU A 75 -24.30 -10.66 -5.02
N HIS A 76 -24.10 -9.56 -4.27
CA HIS A 76 -23.60 -8.28 -4.78
C HIS A 76 -22.15 -8.33 -5.28
N MET A 77 -21.31 -9.26 -4.80
CA MET A 77 -19.91 -9.39 -5.24
C MET A 77 -19.80 -9.90 -6.69
N LEU A 78 -20.72 -10.78 -7.12
CA LEU A 78 -20.70 -11.38 -8.45
C LEU A 78 -21.08 -10.39 -9.57
N ARG A 79 -21.74 -9.27 -9.22
CA ARG A 79 -22.31 -8.35 -10.22
C ARG A 79 -21.46 -7.12 -10.54
N ARG A 80 -20.46 -6.74 -9.73
CA ARG A 80 -19.76 -5.45 -9.89
C ARG A 80 -18.25 -5.52 -10.16
N GLY A 81 -17.63 -6.69 -10.13
CA GLY A 81 -16.18 -6.80 -10.32
C GLY A 81 -15.38 -6.10 -9.21
N TRP A 82 -14.05 -6.14 -9.31
CA TRP A 82 -13.20 -5.48 -8.32
C TRP A 82 -13.37 -3.96 -8.34
N PRO A 83 -13.23 -3.28 -7.18
CA PRO A 83 -13.17 -1.83 -7.14
C PRO A 83 -12.11 -1.30 -8.12
N PRO A 84 -12.35 -0.16 -8.77
CA PRO A 84 -11.35 0.47 -9.61
C PRO A 84 -10.10 0.75 -8.77
N HIS A 85 -8.97 0.23 -9.22
CA HIS A 85 -7.69 0.36 -8.56
C HIS A 85 -6.68 0.99 -9.52
N ARG A 86 -5.64 1.57 -8.94
CA ARG A 86 -4.53 2.16 -9.70
C ARG A 86 -3.24 1.43 -9.34
N THR A 87 -2.46 1.08 -10.35
CA THR A 87 -1.14 0.46 -10.18
C THR A 87 -0.07 1.47 -10.57
N LEU A 88 0.84 1.76 -9.64
CA LEU A 88 2.05 2.53 -9.89
C LEU A 88 3.21 1.56 -10.13
N ARG A 89 3.99 1.80 -11.18
CA ARG A 89 5.13 0.97 -11.58
C ARG A 89 6.36 1.86 -11.75
N GLY A 90 7.45 1.52 -11.08
CA GLY A 90 8.69 2.29 -11.14
C GLY A 90 9.81 1.71 -10.28
N HIS A 91 9.50 1.17 -9.10
CA HIS A 91 10.49 0.40 -8.36
C HIS A 91 10.83 -0.90 -9.10
N ARG A 92 12.11 -1.24 -9.13
CA ARG A 92 12.65 -2.47 -9.74
C ARG A 92 12.61 -3.67 -8.79
N ASN A 93 12.31 -3.44 -7.51
CA ASN A 93 12.27 -4.45 -6.47
C ASN A 93 11.32 -4.02 -5.35
N LYS A 94 11.14 -4.88 -4.33
CA LYS A 94 10.26 -4.70 -3.17
C LYS A 94 10.20 -3.25 -2.67
N VAL A 95 8.97 -2.74 -2.56
CA VAL A 95 8.69 -1.47 -1.90
C VAL A 95 8.75 -1.67 -0.39
N THR A 96 9.63 -0.97 0.28
CA THR A 96 9.92 -1.15 1.71
C THR A 96 9.23 -0.12 2.59
N CYS A 97 8.93 1.06 2.05
CA CYS A 97 8.22 2.10 2.79
C CYS A 97 7.40 3.01 1.88
N LEU A 98 6.34 3.58 2.47
CA LEU A 98 5.43 4.54 1.85
C LEU A 98 5.23 5.71 2.81
N LEU A 99 5.14 6.91 2.26
CA LEU A 99 4.88 8.13 3.02
C LEU A 99 3.90 9.01 2.23
N TYR A 100 2.83 9.45 2.89
CA TYR A 100 1.93 10.48 2.40
C TYR A 100 2.16 11.76 3.22
N PRO A 101 3.06 12.67 2.78
CA PRO A 101 3.55 13.76 3.61
C PRO A 101 2.47 14.72 4.08
N HIS A 102 1.46 15.00 3.24
CA HIS A 102 0.36 15.91 3.56
C HIS A 102 -0.44 15.46 4.81
N GLN A 103 -0.50 14.16 5.10
CA GLN A 103 -1.17 13.67 6.31
C GLN A 103 -0.37 13.94 7.59
N VAL A 104 0.94 14.13 7.48
CA VAL A 104 1.79 14.51 8.61
C VAL A 104 1.84 16.02 8.77
N SER A 105 1.93 16.77 7.65
CA SER A 105 1.97 18.23 7.64
C SER A 105 1.31 18.79 6.38
N ALA A 106 0.41 19.75 6.56
CA ALA A 106 -0.31 20.41 5.47
C ALA A 106 0.57 21.30 4.59
N ARG A 107 1.86 21.49 4.92
CA ARG A 107 2.81 22.25 4.09
C ARG A 107 3.19 21.54 2.79
N TYR A 108 2.96 20.24 2.70
CA TYR A 108 3.23 19.44 1.51
C TYR A 108 1.99 19.32 0.64
N ASP A 109 2.13 19.27 -0.68
CA ASP A 109 0.99 19.09 -1.58
C ASP A 109 0.31 17.73 -1.37
N GLN A 110 -1.03 17.74 -1.27
CA GLN A 110 -1.90 16.56 -1.18
C GLN A 110 -1.79 15.61 -2.38
N ARG A 111 -1.17 16.03 -3.49
CA ARG A 111 -0.93 15.20 -4.66
C ARG A 111 0.21 14.20 -4.45
N TYR A 112 1.14 14.48 -3.54
CA TYR A 112 2.38 13.69 -3.45
C TYR A 112 2.26 12.47 -2.56
N LEU A 113 2.63 11.33 -3.13
CA LEU A 113 2.95 10.10 -2.42
C LEU A 113 4.45 9.81 -2.64
N ILE A 114 5.16 9.41 -1.59
CA ILE A 114 6.57 9.07 -1.67
C ILE A 114 6.73 7.59 -1.33
N SER A 115 7.56 6.87 -2.08
CA SER A 115 7.90 5.48 -1.83
C SER A 115 9.41 5.27 -1.81
N GLY A 116 9.86 4.31 -1.00
CA GLY A 116 11.23 3.82 -0.97
C GLY A 116 11.27 2.32 -1.20
N GLY A 117 12.35 1.81 -1.81
CA GLY A 117 12.49 0.40 -2.14
C GLY A 117 13.87 -0.20 -1.86
N VAL A 118 13.94 -1.53 -1.99
CA VAL A 118 15.19 -2.31 -1.99
C VAL A 118 16.11 -1.93 -3.15
N ASP A 119 15.57 -1.33 -4.21
CA ASP A 119 16.31 -0.88 -5.38
C ASP A 119 17.04 0.46 -5.20
N PHE A 120 17.17 0.90 -3.95
CA PHE A 120 17.87 2.11 -3.48
C PHE A 120 17.26 3.41 -3.98
N SER A 121 16.03 3.34 -4.51
CA SER A 121 15.36 4.49 -5.08
C SER A 121 14.30 5.05 -4.13
N VAL A 122 14.14 6.38 -4.20
CA VAL A 122 13.00 7.10 -3.65
C VAL A 122 12.22 7.68 -4.82
N ILE A 123 10.93 7.39 -4.90
CA ILE A 123 10.08 7.83 -6.01
C ILE A 123 8.97 8.73 -5.48
N ILE A 124 8.77 9.87 -6.15
CA ILE A 124 7.65 10.78 -5.92
C ILE A 124 6.60 10.51 -6.98
N TRP A 125 5.36 10.31 -6.53
CA TRP A 125 4.20 10.03 -7.35
C TRP A 125 3.14 11.12 -7.20
N ASP A 126 2.39 11.36 -8.27
CA ASP A 126 1.08 12.01 -8.17
C ASP A 126 0.01 10.95 -7.91
N ILE A 127 -0.63 11.01 -6.74
CA ILE A 127 -1.62 10.02 -6.28
C ILE A 127 -2.92 10.04 -7.10
N PHE A 128 -3.23 11.15 -7.77
CA PHE A 128 -4.46 11.28 -8.54
C PHE A 128 -4.28 10.78 -9.96
N SER A 129 -3.21 11.21 -10.64
CA SER A 129 -2.90 10.77 -12.02
C SER A 129 -2.25 9.39 -12.06
N GLY A 130 -1.50 9.00 -11.02
CA GLY A 130 -0.68 7.80 -11.00
C GLY A 130 0.68 7.96 -11.68
N GLU A 131 1.05 9.18 -12.05
CA GLU A 131 2.32 9.44 -12.73
C GLU A 131 3.48 9.45 -11.73
N MET A 132 4.59 8.86 -12.16
CA MET A 132 5.88 9.08 -11.54
C MET A 132 6.36 10.50 -11.88
N LYS A 133 6.60 11.32 -10.85
CA LYS A 133 7.11 12.69 -11.02
C LYS A 133 8.63 12.73 -10.96
N HIS A 134 9.22 12.06 -9.98
CA HIS A 134 10.67 12.05 -9.77
C HIS A 134 11.15 10.71 -9.25
N ILE A 135 12.39 10.37 -9.58
CA ILE A 135 13.13 9.23 -9.04
C ILE A 135 14.50 9.72 -8.54
N PHE A 136 14.86 9.34 -7.32
CA PHE A 136 16.14 9.65 -6.70
C PHE A 136 16.85 8.34 -6.36
N CYS A 137 18.05 8.14 -6.90
CA CYS A 137 18.88 6.95 -6.69
C CYS A 137 20.20 7.35 -6.01
N VAL A 138 20.11 8.08 -4.90
CA VAL A 138 21.29 8.66 -4.23
C VAL A 138 21.82 7.78 -3.09
N HIS A 139 21.05 6.77 -2.68
CA HIS A 139 21.39 5.92 -1.55
C HIS A 139 22.20 4.70 -2.00
N GLY A 140 23.16 4.28 -1.17
CA GLY A 140 23.96 3.08 -1.38
C GLY A 140 23.37 1.80 -0.77
N GLY A 141 22.10 1.83 -0.37
CA GLY A 141 21.42 0.75 0.34
C GLY A 141 19.90 0.88 0.32
N GLU A 142 19.20 -0.15 0.79
CA GLU A 142 17.73 -0.19 0.78
C GLU A 142 17.12 0.93 1.62
N ILE A 143 16.00 1.48 1.14
CA ILE A 143 15.31 2.55 1.85
C ILE A 143 14.40 1.93 2.90
N THR A 144 14.80 1.90 4.15
CA THR A 144 14.01 1.25 5.20
C THR A 144 12.82 2.10 5.69
N GLN A 145 12.97 3.43 5.68
CA GLN A 145 11.94 4.34 6.18
C GLN A 145 12.05 5.73 5.55
N LEU A 146 10.91 6.40 5.43
CA LEU A 146 10.80 7.80 5.03
C LEU A 146 10.11 8.59 6.13
N LEU A 147 10.60 9.79 6.41
CA LEU A 147 10.12 10.65 7.48
C LEU A 147 9.95 12.08 6.98
N VAL A 148 8.90 12.75 7.46
CA VAL A 148 8.74 14.18 7.28
C VAL A 148 9.61 14.91 8.31
N PRO A 149 10.47 15.86 7.91
CA PRO A 149 11.23 16.65 8.87
C PRO A 149 10.31 17.53 9.72
N PRO A 150 10.75 17.98 10.92
CA PRO A 150 9.95 18.85 11.78
C PRO A 150 9.52 20.16 11.10
N GLU A 151 8.51 20.82 11.67
CA GLU A 151 7.95 22.07 11.13
C GLU A 151 8.95 23.23 11.07
N ASN A 152 9.89 23.27 12.00
CA ASN A 152 10.92 24.31 12.09
C ASN A 152 12.10 24.10 11.13
N CYS A 153 12.08 23.03 10.32
CA CYS A 153 13.05 22.84 9.25
C CYS A 153 12.67 23.77 8.09
N SER A 154 13.38 24.89 7.96
CA SER A 154 13.16 25.86 6.88
C SER A 154 13.44 25.24 5.52
N VAL A 155 12.47 25.34 4.62
CA VAL A 155 12.70 25.19 3.17
C VAL A 155 13.39 26.46 2.69
N SER A 156 14.71 26.39 2.51
CA SER A 156 15.48 27.40 1.77
C SER A 156 15.14 27.39 0.29
#